data_AF-A0A9E4BSJ8-F1
#
_entry.id   AF-A0A9E4BSJ8-F1
#
_cell.length_a   1.000
_cell.length_b   1.000
_cell.length_c   1.000
_cell.angle_alpha   90.00
_cell.angle_beta   90.00
_cell.angle_gamma   90.00
#
_symmetry.space_group_name_H-M   'P 1'
#
loop_
_entity.id
_entity.type
_entity.pdbx_description
1 polymer ?
#
loop_
_entity_poly.entity_id
_entity_poly.type
_entity_poly.pdbx_seq_one_letter_code
_entity_poly.pdbx_strand_id
1 'polypeptide(L)'
;MANFNGKDAPGQQYQPGYSRWLSPRDLAQLVWRSIEAEHVAFGIFYGVSGGCEKKWDLSNARELLGYVPEDDGSLPKQESKA
;
A
#
# COMPACT_ATOMS: atom_id res chain seq x y z
N MET A 1 1.65 0.98 11.43
CA MET A 1 1.22 2.32 10.97
C MET A 1 2.08 2.74 9.80
N ALA A 2 1.46 3.13 8.70
CA ALA A 2 2.12 3.87 7.63
C ALA A 2 2.51 5.27 8.14
N ASN A 3 3.66 5.77 7.73
CA ASN A 3 4.15 7.08 8.13
C ASN A 3 3.56 8.13 7.20
N PHE A 4 2.65 8.95 7.74
CA PHE A 4 2.17 10.14 7.09
C PHE A 4 3.10 11.31 7.43
N ASN A 5 3.84 11.81 6.45
CA ASN A 5 4.76 12.95 6.61
C ASN A 5 4.09 14.30 6.25
N GLY A 6 2.76 14.33 6.10
CA GLY A 6 2.02 15.51 5.65
C GLY A 6 2.11 15.78 4.14
N LYS A 7 2.75 14.89 3.37
CA LYS A 7 2.92 15.01 1.92
C LYS A 7 2.46 13.73 1.24
N ASP A 8 2.00 13.88 0.00
CA ASP A 8 1.80 12.74 -0.89
C ASP A 8 3.14 12.29 -1.50
N ALA A 9 4.04 11.81 -0.62
CA ALA A 9 5.35 11.32 -1.01
C ALA A 9 5.93 10.37 0.06
N PRO A 10 6.65 9.32 -0.34
CA PRO A 10 7.28 8.41 0.61
C PRO A 10 8.43 9.07 1.37
N GLY A 11 8.64 8.62 2.60
CA GLY A 11 9.85 8.95 3.35
C GLY A 11 11.04 8.14 2.86
N GLN A 12 12.10 8.81 2.40
CA GLN A 12 13.31 8.21 1.82
C GLN A 12 14.34 7.75 2.88
N GLN A 13 13.93 7.66 4.14
CA GLN A 13 14.80 7.36 5.29
C GLN A 13 14.95 5.85 5.56
N TYR A 14 14.31 4.99 4.76
CA TYR A 14 14.31 3.54 4.95
C TYR A 14 15.08 2.83 3.85
N GLN A 15 15.69 1.70 4.18
CA GLN A 15 16.29 0.80 3.20
C GLN A 15 15.20 0.22 2.27
N PRO A 16 15.53 -0.11 1.01
CA PRO A 16 14.59 -0.76 0.10
C PRO A 16 13.93 -2.02 0.70
N GLY A 17 12.61 -2.13 0.58
CA GLY A 17 11.80 -3.18 1.18
C GLY A 17 11.28 -2.85 2.60
N TYR A 18 11.70 -1.75 3.22
CA TYR A 18 11.23 -1.30 4.54
C TYR A 18 10.38 -0.03 4.48
N SER A 19 9.83 0.30 3.30
CA SER A 19 8.89 1.40 3.17
C SER A 19 7.74 1.27 4.16
N ARG A 20 7.29 2.42 4.64
CA ARG A 20 6.11 2.56 5.50
C ARG A 20 5.12 3.54 4.90
N TRP A 21 5.20 3.79 3.61
CA TRP A 21 4.32 4.76 2.97
C TRP A 21 3.05 4.07 2.45
N LEU A 22 1.96 4.82 2.45
CA LEU A 22 0.70 4.45 1.81
C LEU A 22 0.24 5.68 1.05
N SER A 23 0.20 5.59 -0.28
CA SER A 23 -0.28 6.68 -1.11
C SER A 23 -1.81 6.81 -0.99
N PRO A 24 -2.38 8.00 -1.28
CA PRO A 24 -3.82 8.19 -1.36
C PRO A 24 -4.48 7.28 -2.42
N ARG A 25 -3.79 7.02 -3.54
CA ARG A 25 -4.27 6.13 -4.62
C ARG A 25 -4.40 4.70 -4.12
N ASP A 26 -3.35 4.18 -3.49
CA ASP A 26 -3.35 2.82 -2.95
C ASP A 26 -4.33 2.65 -1.78
N LEU A 27 -4.51 3.69 -0.97
CA LEU A 27 -5.55 3.70 0.06
C LEU A 27 -6.95 3.62 -0.57
N ALA A 28 -7.23 4.42 -1.59
CA ALA A 28 -8.50 4.39 -2.30
C ALA A 28 -8.75 3.02 -2.94
N GLN A 29 -7.73 2.43 -3.57
CA GLN A 29 -7.81 1.09 -4.13
C GLN A 29 -8.13 0.06 -3.02
N LEU A 30 -7.41 0.07 -1.90
CA LEU A 30 -7.64 -0.88 -0.80
C LEU A 30 -9.07 -0.81 -0.26
N VAL A 31 -9.59 0.41 -0.05
CA VAL A 31 -10.97 0.63 0.41
C VAL A 31 -11.96 0.16 -0.65
N TRP A 32 -11.77 0.52 -1.91
CA TRP A 32 -12.63 0.08 -3.01
C TRP A 32 -12.70 -1.45 -3.10
N ARG A 33 -11.54 -2.13 -3.10
CA ARG A 33 -11.47 -3.59 -3.16
C ARG A 33 -12.09 -4.26 -1.92
N SER A 34 -12.03 -3.61 -0.76
CA SER A 34 -12.69 -4.10 0.46
C SER A 34 -14.22 -4.01 0.37
N ILE A 35 -14.76 -3.00 -0.33
CA ILE A 35 -16.21 -2.85 -0.55
C ILE A 35 -16.72 -3.90 -1.55
N GLU A 36 -15.96 -4.17 -2.61
CA GLU A 36 -16.34 -5.14 -3.65
C GLU A 36 -16.18 -6.61 -3.22
N ALA A 37 -15.46 -6.88 -2.14
CA ALA A 37 -15.17 -8.24 -1.68
C ALA A 37 -16.35 -8.88 -0.93
N GLU A 38 -17.40 -9.29 -1.65
CA GLU A 38 -18.62 -9.89 -1.07
C GLU A 38 -18.39 -11.18 -0.25
N HIS A 39 -17.27 -11.88 -0.50
CA HIS A 39 -16.92 -13.13 0.16
C HIS A 39 -16.12 -12.95 1.46
N VAL A 40 -15.77 -11.71 1.82
CA VAL A 40 -14.98 -11.40 3.02
C VAL A 40 -15.86 -10.67 4.03
N ALA A 41 -16.29 -11.36 5.08
CA ALA A 41 -17.07 -10.74 6.16
C ALA A 41 -16.20 -9.86 7.09
N PHE A 42 -14.95 -10.28 7.33
CA PHE A 42 -13.98 -9.56 8.16
C PHE A 42 -12.56 -10.00 7.81
N GLY A 43 -11.60 -9.07 7.86
CA GLY A 43 -10.19 -9.35 7.63
C GLY A 43 -9.29 -8.24 8.15
N ILE A 44 -8.02 -8.57 8.42
CA ILE A 44 -6.98 -7.62 8.81
C ILE A 44 -5.96 -7.55 7.69
N PHE A 45 -5.76 -6.36 7.13
CA PHE A 45 -4.89 -6.14 5.99
C PHE A 45 -3.90 -5.01 6.29
N TYR A 46 -2.67 -5.15 5.81
CA TYR A 46 -1.70 -4.06 5.88
C TYR A 46 -1.95 -3.08 4.73
N GLY A 47 -2.33 -1.85 5.07
CA GLY A 47 -2.39 -0.74 4.11
C GLY A 47 -1.02 -0.09 3.94
N VAL A 48 -0.26 -0.57 2.97
CA VAL A 48 1.05 -0.02 2.57
C VAL A 48 1.22 -0.14 1.06
N SER A 49 1.82 0.88 0.46
CA SER A 49 2.24 0.87 -0.94
C SER A 49 3.44 -0.08 -1.16
N GLY A 50 3.87 -0.25 -2.41
CA GLY A 50 5.05 -1.05 -2.77
C GLY A 50 6.35 -0.59 -2.10
N GLY A 51 7.38 -1.44 -2.16
CA GLY A 51 8.70 -1.19 -1.57
C GLY A 51 8.77 -1.54 -0.08
N CYS A 52 7.84 -2.35 0.40
CA CYS A 52 7.57 -2.65 1.81
C CYS A 52 7.69 -4.15 2.14
N GLU A 53 8.10 -4.96 1.17
CA GLU A 53 7.99 -6.43 1.12
C GLU A 53 8.88 -7.15 2.13
N LYS A 54 9.93 -6.49 2.65
CA LYS A 54 10.77 -7.08 3.71
C LYS A 54 10.16 -6.94 5.09
N LYS A 55 9.14 -6.09 5.25
CA LYS A 55 8.52 -5.78 6.54
C LYS A 55 7.07 -6.22 6.63
N TRP A 56 6.33 -6.18 5.53
CA TRP A 56 4.89 -6.43 5.51
C TRP A 56 4.55 -7.50 4.50
N ASP A 57 3.68 -8.41 4.91
CA ASP A 57 3.11 -9.43 4.03
C ASP A 57 1.75 -8.94 3.49
N LEU A 58 1.66 -8.81 2.17
CA LEU A 58 0.44 -8.38 1.48
C LEU A 58 -0.28 -9.55 0.79
N SER A 59 0.14 -10.79 1.03
CA SER A 59 -0.40 -11.98 0.34
C SER A 59 -1.90 -12.12 0.57
N ASN A 60 -2.38 -11.93 1.81
CA ASN A 60 -3.81 -12.03 2.10
C ASN A 60 -4.64 -10.93 1.42
N ALA A 61 -4.14 -9.70 1.34
CA ALA A 61 -4.82 -8.60 0.67
C ALA A 61 -4.89 -8.82 -0.84
N ARG A 62 -3.82 -9.40 -1.43
CA ARG A 62 -3.80 -9.80 -2.84
C ARG A 62 -4.77 -10.94 -3.12
N GLU A 63 -4.77 -11.98 -2.30
CA GLU A 63 -5.58 -13.18 -2.52
C GLU A 63 -7.07 -12.93 -2.26
N LEU A 64 -7.41 -12.24 -1.17
CA LEU A 64 -8.81 -12.09 -0.74
C LEU A 64 -9.46 -10.82 -1.32
N LEU A 65 -8.70 -9.73 -1.49
CA LEU A 65 -9.25 -8.47 -1.99
C LEU A 65 -8.83 -8.20 -3.44
N GLY A 66 -7.80 -8.86 -3.96
CA GLY A 66 -7.15 -8.46 -5.21
C GLY A 66 -6.48 -7.09 -5.12
N TYR A 67 -6.03 -6.70 -3.92
CA TYR A 67 -5.29 -5.46 -3.69
C TYR A 67 -3.87 -5.57 -4.26
N VAL A 68 -3.52 -4.71 -5.20
CA VAL A 68 -2.20 -4.65 -5.84
C VAL A 68 -1.76 -3.18 -5.85
N PRO A 69 -0.85 -2.78 -4.95
CA PRO A 69 -0.34 -1.41 -4.91
C PRO A 69 0.18 -0.95 -6.28
N GLU A 70 -0.21 0.25 -6.68
CA GLU A 70 0.21 0.90 -7.92
C GLU A 70 1.41 1.82 -7.70
N ASP A 71 1.54 2.38 -6.49
CA ASP A 71 2.65 3.23 -6.11
C ASP A 71 3.70 2.44 -5.30
N ASP A 72 4.97 2.86 -5.36
CA ASP A 72 6.08 2.17 -4.70
C ASP A 72 6.96 3.15 -3.93
N GLY A 73 6.86 3.10 -2.60
CA GLY A 73 7.56 4.01 -1.71
C GLY A 73 9.08 3.84 -1.64
N SER A 74 9.65 2.81 -2.28
CA SER A 74 11.10 2.64 -2.44
C SER A 74 11.67 3.40 -3.63
N LEU A 75 10.82 3.88 -4.55
CA LEU A 75 11.28 4.62 -5.72
C LEU A 75 11.71 6.05 -5.34
N PRO A 76 12.80 6.56 -5.96
CA PRO A 76 13.34 7.89 -5.68
C PRO A 76 12.42 9.03 -6.17
N LYS A 77 11.57 8.78 -7.17
CA LYS A 77 10.49 9.65 -7.61
C LYS A 77 9.26 8.80 -7.88
N GLN A 78 8.11 9.27 -7.40
CA GLN A 78 6.83 8.69 -7.81
C GLN A 78 6.45 9.27 -9.17
N GLU A 79 6.22 8.41 -10.14
CA GLU A 79 5.65 8.86 -11.41
C GLU A 79 4.14 8.97 -11.25
N SER A 80 3.64 10.20 -11.39
CA SER A 80 2.21 10.44 -11.52
C SER A 80 1.71 9.76 -12.79
N LYS A 81 1.13 8.56 -12.67
CA LYS A 81 0.39 7.96 -13.79
C LYS A 81 -0.94 8.72 -13.93
N ALA A 82 -1.03 9.48 -15.03
CA ALA A 82 -2.20 10.23 -15.46
C ALA A 82 -3.38 9.32 -15.79
#